data_AF-A0A9Q3EZF0-F1
#
_entry.id   AF-A0A9Q3EZF0-F1
#
_cell.length_a   1.000
_cell.length_b   1.000
_cell.length_c   1.000
_cell.angle_alpha   90.00
_cell.angle_beta   90.00
_cell.angle_gamma   90.00
#
_symmetry.space_group_name_H-M   'P 1'
#
loop_
_entity.id
_entity.type
_entity.pdbx_description
1 polymer ?
#
loop_
_entity_poly.entity_id
_entity_poly.type
_entity_poly.pdbx_seq_one_letter_code
_entity_poly.pdbx_strand_id
1 'polypeptide(L)'
;MVEIQKPSRPWEIVHMDWVTGPPPGGHRSYNEFLVIVERFSDTKIFLPCHKDNTAMGTALLIWNRVVSWTGIFINIISYRDPKLTSALWRNIHQLFGTNLSFFTASHPKTDGLAERMIQTLEEMVRRICAYGLKFKDCDGFTHDLFTLLNALELAYKAYIHASTNQTPAILEKWWNHRSTQDSFRKDLVQVHPTAASFKGIIEKARKLAVRSGKNRIPLQISKWVI
;
A
#
# COMPACT_ATOMS: atom_id res chain seq x y z
N MET A 1 20.52 -20.15 -1.45
CA MET A 1 19.22 -19.61 -0.98
C MET A 1 19.54 -18.46 -0.04
N VAL A 2 18.98 -17.26 -0.26
CA VAL A 2 19.23 -16.10 0.61
C VAL A 2 18.14 -16.08 1.67
N GLU A 3 18.51 -16.37 2.91
CA GLU A 3 17.61 -16.19 4.05
C GLU A 3 17.42 -14.69 4.30
N ILE A 4 16.17 -14.22 4.25
CA ILE A 4 15.87 -12.80 4.44
C ILE A 4 15.87 -12.53 5.95
N GLN A 5 16.98 -11.99 6.45
CA GLN A 5 17.15 -11.62 7.85
C GLN A 5 16.00 -10.75 8.35
N LYS A 6 15.56 -10.95 9.59
CA LYS A 6 14.52 -10.13 10.22
C LYS A 6 15.04 -8.67 10.31
N PRO A 7 14.24 -7.66 9.92
CA PRO A 7 14.66 -6.27 10.07
C PRO A 7 14.85 -5.94 11.55
N SER A 8 15.88 -5.16 11.85
CA SER A 8 16.19 -4.65 13.19
C SER A 8 15.57 -3.27 13.43
N ARG A 9 15.33 -2.50 12.36
CA ARG A 9 14.73 -1.17 12.39
C ARG A 9 13.66 -1.02 11.30
N PRO A 10 12.72 -0.08 11.46
CA PRO A 10 11.79 0.29 10.39
C PRO A 10 12.54 0.67 9.10
N TRP A 11 11.99 0.28 7.96
CA TRP A 11 12.46 0.65 6.62
C TRP A 11 13.78 0.02 6.17
N GLU A 12 14.37 -0.90 6.93
CA GLU A 12 15.55 -1.64 6.47
C GLU A 12 15.22 -2.59 5.32
N ILE A 13 14.07 -3.25 5.41
CA ILE A 13 13.66 -4.29 4.46
C ILE A 13 12.25 -3.99 3.97
N VAL A 14 12.12 -3.88 2.65
CA VAL A 14 10.82 -3.63 2.01
C VAL A 14 10.53 -4.68 0.95
N HIS A 15 9.25 -5.02 0.83
CA HIS A 15 8.71 -5.81 -0.25
C HIS A 15 7.97 -4.90 -1.22
N MET A 16 8.16 -5.13 -2.52
CA MET A 16 7.54 -4.34 -3.57
C MET A 16 6.81 -5.23 -4.56
N ASP A 17 5.58 -4.87 -4.91
CA ASP A 17 4.84 -5.54 -5.98
C ASP A 17 3.83 -4.63 -6.68
N TRP A 18 3.56 -4.93 -7.95
CA TRP A 18 2.60 -4.20 -8.77
C TRP A 18 1.22 -4.83 -8.68
N VAL A 19 0.22 -4.02 -8.36
CA VAL A 19 -1.17 -4.46 -8.47
C VAL A 19 -1.75 -3.96 -9.78
N THR A 20 -2.00 -4.93 -10.65
CA THR A 20 -2.50 -4.71 -12.01
C THR A 20 -3.99 -5.00 -12.13
N GLY A 21 -4.63 -4.38 -13.12
CA GLY A 21 -6.04 -4.59 -13.41
C GLY A 21 -7.09 -3.70 -12.71
N PRO A 22 -6.75 -2.69 -11.87
CA PRO A 22 -7.79 -1.72 -11.49
C PRO A 22 -8.25 -0.94 -12.73
N PRO A 23 -9.54 -0.59 -12.84
CA PRO A 23 -10.00 0.30 -13.90
C PRO A 23 -9.30 1.67 -13.77
N PRO A 24 -8.98 2.36 -14.87
CA PRO A 24 -8.36 3.68 -14.80
C PRO A 24 -9.15 4.64 -13.90
N GLY A 25 -8.45 5.36 -13.03
CA GLY A 25 -9.10 6.19 -12.02
C GLY A 25 -8.23 7.30 -11.41
N GLY A 26 -8.86 8.15 -10.61
CA GLY A 26 -8.31 9.40 -10.09
C GLY A 26 -8.16 10.48 -11.17
N HIS A 27 -7.69 11.66 -10.77
CA HIS A 27 -7.56 12.82 -11.67
C HIS A 27 -6.53 12.62 -12.79
N ARG A 28 -5.59 11.68 -12.62
CA ARG A 28 -4.58 11.36 -13.64
C ARG A 28 -4.88 10.08 -14.42
N SER A 29 -6.03 9.44 -14.19
CA SER A 29 -6.37 8.16 -14.85
C SER A 29 -5.31 7.07 -14.66
N TYR A 30 -4.83 6.93 -13.42
CA TYR A 30 -3.91 5.85 -13.02
C TYR A 30 -4.55 4.49 -13.28
N ASN A 31 -3.76 3.52 -13.70
CA ASN A 31 -4.24 2.19 -14.12
C ASN A 31 -3.45 1.02 -13.49
N GLU A 32 -2.54 1.35 -12.58
CA GLU A 32 -1.71 0.44 -11.80
C GLU A 32 -1.32 1.16 -10.49
N PHE A 33 -0.90 0.40 -9.48
CA PHE A 33 -0.19 0.98 -8.36
C PHE A 33 0.89 0.03 -7.86
N LEU A 34 2.02 0.60 -7.43
CA LEU A 34 3.07 -0.13 -6.72
C LEU A 34 2.71 -0.16 -5.23
N VAL A 35 2.74 -1.35 -4.65
CA VAL A 35 2.61 -1.56 -3.22
C VAL A 35 3.98 -1.75 -2.62
N ILE A 36 4.28 -0.98 -1.57
CA ILE A 36 5.48 -1.18 -0.76
C ILE A 36 5.04 -1.61 0.63
N VAL A 37 5.54 -2.76 1.07
CA VAL A 37 5.31 -3.31 2.40
C VAL A 37 6.61 -3.28 3.19
N GLU A 38 6.61 -2.55 4.28
CA GLU A 38 7.74 -2.46 5.21
C GLU A 38 7.68 -3.61 6.22
N ARG A 39 8.78 -4.37 6.35
CA ARG A 39 8.76 -5.68 7.02
C ARG A 39 8.79 -5.60 8.56
N PHE A 40 9.25 -4.50 9.15
CA PHE A 40 9.35 -4.35 10.60
C PHE A 40 8.00 -4.05 11.26
N SER A 41 7.35 -2.99 10.79
CA SER A 41 6.09 -2.47 11.34
C SER A 41 4.86 -3.00 10.60
N ASP A 42 5.06 -3.70 9.48
CA ASP A 42 3.99 -4.13 8.58
C ASP A 42 3.24 -2.91 7.99
N THR A 43 3.92 -1.78 7.83
CA THR A 43 3.38 -0.58 7.14
C THR A 43 3.22 -0.85 5.66
N LYS A 44 2.13 -0.33 5.08
CA LYS A 44 1.89 -0.34 3.63
C LYS A 44 1.79 1.05 3.05
N ILE A 45 2.34 1.18 1.85
CA ILE A 45 2.24 2.37 1.01
C ILE A 45 1.76 1.94 -0.37
N PHE A 46 0.80 2.69 -0.91
CA PHE A 46 0.27 2.54 -2.25
C PHE A 46 0.73 3.73 -3.10
N LEU A 47 1.41 3.43 -4.19
CA LEU A 47 1.95 4.41 -5.12
C LEU A 47 1.20 4.31 -6.44
N PRO A 48 0.16 5.14 -6.66
CA PRO A 48 -0.60 5.12 -7.90
C PRO A 48 0.26 5.55 -9.09
N CYS A 49 0.16 4.82 -10.20
CA CYS A 49 1.03 4.99 -11.36
C CYS A 49 0.37 4.48 -12.64
N HIS A 50 1.15 4.50 -13.72
CA HIS A 50 0.75 3.93 -15.00
C HIS A 50 1.59 2.70 -15.31
N LYS A 51 0.97 1.70 -15.98
CA LYS A 51 1.64 0.46 -16.41
C LYS A 51 2.89 0.72 -17.28
N ASP A 52 2.85 1.78 -18.07
CA ASP A 52 3.90 2.22 -18.99
C ASP A 52 4.90 3.19 -18.34
N ASN A 53 4.87 3.37 -17.01
CA ASN A 53 5.90 4.13 -16.30
C ASN A 53 7.30 3.61 -16.66
N THR A 54 8.21 4.55 -16.92
CA THR A 54 9.62 4.21 -17.14
C THR A 54 10.30 3.80 -15.82
N ALA A 55 11.43 3.10 -15.91
CA ALA A 55 12.23 2.77 -14.73
C ALA A 55 12.65 4.03 -13.93
N MET A 56 12.98 5.12 -14.62
CA MET A 56 13.30 6.40 -13.98
C MET A 56 12.08 7.02 -13.31
N GLY A 57 10.92 6.99 -13.97
CA GLY A 57 9.66 7.46 -13.40
C GLY A 57 9.29 6.70 -12.11
N THR A 58 9.47 5.38 -12.12
CA THR A 58 9.29 4.54 -10.92
C THR A 58 10.28 4.87 -9.82
N ALA A 59 11.57 5.04 -10.13
CA ALA A 59 12.58 5.41 -9.14
C ALA A 59 12.25 6.76 -8.48
N LEU A 60 11.88 7.77 -9.27
CA LEU A 60 11.48 9.08 -8.75
C LEU A 60 10.19 9.01 -7.93
N LEU A 61 9.21 8.20 -8.34
CA LEU A 61 7.97 8.00 -7.58
C LEU A 61 8.26 7.43 -6.19
N ILE A 62 9.08 6.39 -6.10
CA ILE A 62 9.49 5.77 -4.83
C ILE A 62 10.32 6.74 -4.01
N TRP A 63 11.24 7.47 -4.66
CA TRP A 63 12.09 8.45 -3.99
C TRP A 63 11.28 9.54 -3.31
N ASN A 64 10.42 10.20 -4.09
CA ASN A 64 9.65 11.35 -3.63
C ASN A 64 8.62 10.96 -2.56
N ARG A 65 7.96 9.80 -2.71
CA ARG A 65 6.86 9.41 -1.84
C ARG A 65 7.29 8.61 -0.61
N VAL A 66 8.44 7.95 -0.64
CA VAL A 66 8.88 7.04 0.43
C VAL A 66 10.28 7.39 0.92
N VAL A 67 11.31 7.25 0.08
CA VAL A 67 12.71 7.39 0.51
C VAL A 67 12.99 8.76 1.14
N SER A 68 12.34 9.81 0.66
CA SER A 68 12.48 11.19 1.15
C SER A 68 12.25 11.36 2.66
N TRP A 69 11.45 10.48 3.29
CA TRP A 69 11.15 10.56 4.73
C TRP A 69 11.49 9.28 5.50
N THR A 70 11.71 8.15 4.81
CA THR A 70 12.12 6.88 5.43
C THR A 70 13.64 6.70 5.48
N GLY A 71 14.35 7.35 4.56
CA GLY A 71 15.73 6.99 4.22
C GLY A 71 15.80 5.84 3.22
N ILE A 72 17.04 5.47 2.86
CA ILE A 72 17.32 4.45 1.84
C ILE A 72 17.27 3.06 2.47
N PHE A 73 16.61 2.12 1.77
CA PHE A 73 16.45 0.74 2.23
C PHE A 73 17.75 -0.06 2.14
N ILE A 74 17.91 -1.04 3.03
CA ILE A 74 19.02 -2.00 3.00
C ILE A 74 18.71 -3.12 2.00
N ASN A 75 17.50 -3.69 2.06
CA ASN A 75 17.06 -4.74 1.14
C ASN A 75 15.72 -4.40 0.50
N ILE A 76 15.64 -4.57 -0.83
CA ILE A 76 14.41 -4.51 -1.59
C ILE A 76 14.13 -5.91 -2.14
N ILE A 77 12.93 -6.40 -1.87
CA ILE A 77 12.48 -7.72 -2.28
C ILE A 77 11.28 -7.55 -3.20
N SER A 78 11.38 -7.98 -4.46
CA SER A 78 10.30 -7.78 -5.42
C SER A 78 10.13 -8.95 -6.39
N TYR A 79 8.96 -9.02 -7.03
CA TYR A 79 8.85 -9.81 -8.25
C TYR A 79 9.72 -9.24 -9.36
N ARG A 80 10.04 -10.08 -10.34
CA ARG A 80 10.76 -9.66 -11.55
C ARG A 80 9.83 -8.83 -12.44
N ASP A 81 9.96 -7.51 -12.35
CA ASP A 81 9.37 -6.55 -13.28
C ASP A 81 10.49 -5.85 -14.08
N PRO A 82 10.31 -5.56 -15.38
CA PRO A 82 11.32 -4.89 -16.19
C PRO A 82 11.80 -3.55 -15.62
N LYS A 83 10.92 -2.81 -14.92
CA LYS A 83 11.26 -1.52 -14.30
C LYS A 83 12.24 -1.72 -13.14
N LEU A 84 11.98 -2.73 -12.30
CA LEU A 84 12.79 -3.08 -11.12
C LEU A 84 14.01 -3.95 -11.44
N THR A 85 14.11 -4.47 -12.67
CA THR A 85 15.28 -5.25 -13.15
C THR A 85 16.09 -4.50 -14.20
N SER A 86 15.75 -3.25 -14.49
CA SER A 86 16.46 -2.41 -15.44
C SER A 86 17.90 -2.12 -15.00
N ALA A 87 18.78 -1.84 -15.96
CA ALA A 87 20.15 -1.42 -15.67
C ALA A 87 20.18 -0.16 -14.79
N LEU A 88 19.30 0.81 -15.07
CA LEU A 88 19.16 2.02 -14.26
C LEU A 88 18.86 1.69 -12.80
N TRP A 89 17.82 0.88 -12.54
CA TRP A 89 17.44 0.50 -11.18
C TRP A 89 18.58 -0.21 -10.42
N ARG A 90 19.24 -1.16 -11.08
CA ARG A 90 20.39 -1.87 -10.49
C ARG A 90 21.53 -0.92 -10.16
N ASN A 91 21.89 -0.01 -11.07
CA ASN A 91 22.96 0.97 -10.85
C ASN A 91 22.61 1.95 -9.72
N ILE A 92 21.37 2.44 -9.65
CA ILE A 92 20.91 3.30 -8.54
C ILE A 92 21.11 2.61 -7.20
N HIS A 93 20.67 1.35 -7.06
CA HIS A 93 20.78 0.63 -5.80
C HIS A 93 22.19 0.15 -5.50
N GLN A 94 23.02 -0.09 -6.52
CA GLN A 94 24.46 -0.33 -6.34
C GLN A 94 25.15 0.91 -5.75
N LEU A 95 24.81 2.12 -6.21
CA LEU A 95 25.35 3.37 -5.65
C LEU A 95 24.98 3.55 -4.17
N PHE A 96 23.79 3.14 -3.78
CA PHE A 96 23.32 3.25 -2.39
C PHE A 96 23.67 2.06 -1.51
N GLY A 97 24.29 1.00 -2.05
CA GLY A 97 24.55 -0.24 -1.31
C GLY A 97 23.29 -1.01 -0.91
N THR A 98 22.16 -0.80 -1.62
CA THR A 98 20.91 -1.54 -1.39
C THR A 98 20.96 -2.90 -2.08
N ASN A 99 20.66 -3.97 -1.35
CA ASN A 99 20.56 -5.31 -1.91
C ASN A 99 19.22 -5.51 -2.62
N LEU A 100 19.28 -5.95 -3.88
CA LEU A 100 18.09 -6.30 -4.67
C LEU A 100 17.89 -7.82 -4.67
N SER A 101 16.75 -8.26 -4.14
CA SER A 101 16.36 -9.67 -4.09
C SER A 101 15.10 -9.88 -4.94
N PHE A 102 15.23 -10.68 -6.00
CA PHE A 102 14.10 -10.98 -6.89
C PHE A 102 13.57 -12.38 -6.64
N PHE A 103 12.27 -12.52 -6.36
CA PHE A 103 11.61 -13.81 -6.27
C PHE A 103 10.76 -14.10 -7.50
N THR A 104 10.59 -15.39 -7.79
CA THR A 104 9.81 -15.90 -8.92
C THR A 104 8.60 -16.67 -8.41
N ALA A 105 7.46 -16.55 -9.08
CA ALA A 105 6.22 -17.25 -8.73
C ALA A 105 6.36 -18.79 -8.64
N SER A 106 7.42 -19.37 -9.22
CA SER A 106 7.67 -20.82 -9.25
C SER A 106 8.34 -21.40 -8.00
N HIS A 107 8.74 -20.60 -7.00
CA HIS A 107 9.42 -21.10 -5.79
C HIS A 107 8.93 -20.39 -4.51
N PRO A 108 7.89 -20.93 -3.81
CA PRO A 108 7.29 -20.33 -2.61
C PRO A 108 8.18 -20.29 -1.34
N LYS A 109 9.47 -20.66 -1.44
CA LYS A 109 10.31 -20.97 -0.26
C LYS A 109 11.15 -19.81 0.28
N THR A 110 11.20 -18.65 -0.37
CA THR A 110 12.15 -17.59 0.02
C THR A 110 11.58 -16.55 0.99
N ASP A 111 10.28 -16.22 0.92
CA ASP A 111 9.60 -15.43 1.96
C ASP A 111 8.07 -15.55 1.85
N GLY A 112 7.51 -16.67 2.32
CA GLY A 112 6.06 -16.87 2.33
C GLY A 112 5.30 -15.84 3.18
N LEU A 113 5.95 -15.06 4.04
CA LEU A 113 5.29 -13.96 4.75
C LEU A 113 5.03 -12.79 3.80
N ALA A 114 6.02 -12.41 3.00
CA ALA A 114 5.90 -11.35 2.02
C ALA A 114 4.81 -11.63 0.98
N GLU A 115 4.79 -12.85 0.44
CA GLU A 115 3.80 -13.26 -0.54
C GLU A 115 2.38 -13.17 0.05
N ARG A 116 2.18 -13.67 1.29
CA ARG A 116 0.89 -13.59 1.99
C ARG A 116 0.50 -12.15 2.33
N MET A 117 1.46 -11.29 2.69
CA MET A 117 1.21 -9.87 2.97
C MET A 117 0.71 -9.16 1.72
N ILE A 118 1.41 -9.33 0.59
CA ILE A 118 1.01 -8.73 -0.70
C ILE A 118 -0.34 -9.27 -1.16
N GLN A 119 -0.57 -10.59 -1.08
CA GLN A 119 -1.87 -11.19 -1.43
C GLN A 119 -3.03 -10.63 -0.60
N THR A 120 -2.83 -10.48 0.72
CA THR A 120 -3.85 -9.91 1.62
C THR A 120 -4.19 -8.46 1.22
N LEU A 121 -3.18 -7.70 0.78
CA LEU A 121 -3.36 -6.32 0.34
C LEU A 121 -4.04 -6.23 -1.02
N GLU A 122 -3.64 -7.06 -1.97
CA GLU A 122 -4.33 -7.17 -3.25
C GLU A 122 -5.81 -7.49 -3.03
N GLU A 123 -6.12 -8.45 -2.17
CA GLU A 123 -7.50 -8.82 -1.86
C GLU A 123 -8.27 -7.66 -1.22
N MET A 124 -7.64 -6.91 -0.30
CA MET A 124 -8.23 -5.71 0.28
C MET A 124 -8.57 -4.68 -0.80
N VAL A 125 -7.63 -4.39 -1.72
CA VAL A 125 -7.86 -3.41 -2.78
C VAL A 125 -8.91 -3.91 -3.78
N ARG A 126 -8.92 -5.21 -4.12
CA ARG A 126 -9.97 -5.80 -4.97
C ARG A 126 -11.35 -5.66 -4.35
N ARG A 127 -11.49 -5.89 -3.03
CA ARG A 127 -12.74 -5.65 -2.31
C ARG A 127 -13.16 -4.19 -2.40
N ILE A 128 -12.23 -3.26 -2.23
CA ILE A 128 -12.49 -1.81 -2.34
C ILE A 128 -12.99 -1.44 -3.74
N CYS A 129 -12.36 -1.98 -4.79
CA CYS A 129 -12.83 -1.84 -6.17
C CYS A 129 -14.25 -2.39 -6.34
N ALA A 130 -14.50 -3.61 -5.88
CA ALA A 130 -15.78 -4.31 -6.05
C ALA A 130 -16.92 -3.60 -5.29
N TYR A 131 -16.65 -3.05 -4.11
CA TYR A 131 -17.65 -2.30 -3.34
C TYR A 131 -17.94 -0.90 -3.89
N GLY A 132 -17.31 -0.50 -5.00
CA GLY A 132 -17.64 0.74 -5.70
C GLY A 132 -17.45 1.98 -4.83
N LEU A 133 -16.31 2.06 -4.14
CA LEU A 133 -15.94 3.25 -3.36
C LEU A 133 -15.69 4.44 -4.30
N LYS A 134 -16.79 5.07 -4.74
CA LYS A 134 -16.83 6.26 -5.56
C LYS A 134 -17.80 7.28 -4.96
N PHE A 135 -17.43 8.56 -5.00
CA PHE A 135 -18.37 9.66 -4.79
C PHE A 135 -18.04 10.83 -5.69
N LYS A 136 -19.03 11.66 -5.97
CA LYS A 136 -18.82 12.97 -6.58
C LYS A 136 -18.83 14.04 -5.49
N ASP A 137 -17.87 14.94 -5.54
CA ASP A 137 -17.94 16.16 -4.73
C ASP A 137 -18.87 17.21 -5.36
N CYS A 138 -19.02 18.34 -4.66
CA CYS A 138 -19.81 19.47 -5.11
C CYS A 138 -19.29 20.11 -6.41
N ASP A 139 -18.01 19.89 -6.72
CA ASP A 139 -17.36 20.40 -7.93
C ASP A 139 -17.49 19.42 -9.11
N GLY A 140 -18.17 18.29 -8.89
CA GLY A 140 -18.42 17.26 -9.90
C GLY A 140 -17.28 16.26 -10.10
N PHE A 141 -16.20 16.36 -9.33
CA PHE A 141 -15.06 15.45 -9.42
C PHE A 141 -15.39 14.11 -8.77
N THR A 142 -15.10 13.02 -9.48
CA THR A 142 -15.32 11.66 -8.97
C THR A 142 -14.08 11.17 -8.23
N HIS A 143 -14.19 11.03 -6.93
CA HIS A 143 -13.18 10.38 -6.09
C HIS A 143 -13.42 8.88 -6.13
N ASP A 144 -12.39 8.11 -6.47
CA ASP A 144 -12.43 6.65 -6.55
C ASP A 144 -11.32 6.00 -5.72
N LEU A 145 -11.02 4.71 -5.95
CA LEU A 145 -9.94 3.99 -5.27
C LEU A 145 -8.65 4.83 -5.22
N PHE A 146 -8.21 5.41 -6.34
CA PHE A 146 -6.91 6.07 -6.44
C PHE A 146 -6.84 7.32 -5.56
N THR A 147 -7.95 8.06 -5.46
CA THR A 147 -8.03 9.22 -4.56
C THR A 147 -8.09 8.80 -3.08
N LEU A 148 -8.52 7.57 -2.80
CA LEU A 148 -8.73 7.06 -1.44
C LEU A 148 -7.57 6.22 -0.90
N LEU A 149 -6.54 5.93 -1.70
CA LEU A 149 -5.38 5.15 -1.27
C LEU A 149 -4.72 5.71 0.00
N ASN A 150 -4.51 7.03 0.07
CA ASN A 150 -3.89 7.65 1.25
C ASN A 150 -4.79 7.53 2.51
N ALA A 151 -6.11 7.57 2.35
CA ALA A 151 -7.03 7.36 3.46
C ALA A 151 -6.98 5.91 3.96
N LEU A 152 -6.81 4.94 3.05
CA LEU A 152 -6.59 3.54 3.39
C LEU A 152 -5.26 3.33 4.11
N GLU A 153 -4.16 3.93 3.63
CA GLU A 153 -2.86 3.88 4.33
C GLU A 153 -2.99 4.36 5.76
N LEU A 154 -3.65 5.51 5.97
CA LEU A 154 -3.84 6.08 7.29
C LEU A 154 -4.69 5.18 8.18
N ALA A 155 -5.83 4.69 7.68
CA ALA A 155 -6.71 3.81 8.43
C ALA A 155 -6.02 2.49 8.81
N TYR A 156 -5.19 1.96 7.92
CA TYR A 156 -4.42 0.75 8.15
C TYR A 156 -3.32 0.96 9.20
N LYS A 157 -2.54 2.03 9.07
CA LYS A 157 -1.47 2.39 10.04
C LYS A 157 -1.97 2.62 11.46
N ALA A 158 -3.23 3.01 11.61
CA ALA A 158 -3.87 3.25 12.90
C ALA A 158 -4.52 1.99 13.51
N TYR A 159 -4.55 0.85 12.81
CA TYR A 159 -5.19 -0.37 13.28
C TYR A 159 -4.21 -1.33 13.96
N ILE A 160 -4.66 -2.01 15.01
CA ILE A 160 -3.85 -3.01 15.74
C ILE A 160 -3.80 -4.28 14.90
N HIS A 161 -2.60 -4.73 14.54
CA HIS A 161 -2.44 -5.96 13.78
C HIS A 161 -2.28 -7.17 14.71
N ALA A 162 -2.95 -8.27 14.37
CA ALA A 162 -2.90 -9.50 15.17
C ALA A 162 -1.48 -10.09 15.27
N SER A 163 -0.60 -9.83 14.30
CA SER A 163 0.78 -10.33 14.27
C SER A 163 1.71 -9.62 15.26
N THR A 164 1.48 -8.33 15.52
CA THR A 164 2.37 -7.48 16.34
C THR A 164 1.73 -7.02 17.64
N ASN A 165 0.40 -7.17 17.77
CA ASN A 165 -0.42 -6.62 18.84
C ASN A 165 -0.23 -5.11 19.05
N GLN A 166 0.26 -4.40 18.02
CA GLN A 166 0.49 -2.97 17.98
C GLN A 166 0.04 -2.41 16.64
N THR A 167 -0.09 -1.09 16.54
CA THR A 167 -0.34 -0.43 15.26
C THR A 167 0.98 -0.21 14.52
N PRO A 168 1.01 -0.28 13.17
CA PRO A 168 2.21 0.06 12.41
C PRO A 168 2.76 1.46 12.75
N ALA A 169 1.89 2.43 13.00
CA ALA A 169 2.31 3.79 13.39
C ALA A 169 3.11 3.81 14.71
N ILE A 170 2.72 3.01 15.70
CA ILE A 170 3.47 2.90 16.97
C ILE A 170 4.83 2.25 16.73
N LEU A 171 4.88 1.16 15.96
CA LEU A 171 6.12 0.44 15.67
C LEU A 171 7.12 1.28 14.86
N GLU A 172 6.62 2.14 13.97
CA GLU A 172 7.43 2.93 13.07
C GLU A 172 7.84 4.28 13.67
N LYS A 173 6.91 4.98 14.33
CA LYS A 173 7.09 6.39 14.73
C LYS A 173 6.93 6.61 16.23
N TRP A 174 6.66 5.57 17.01
CA TRP A 174 6.43 5.66 18.46
C TRP A 174 5.24 6.54 18.87
N TRP A 175 4.33 6.83 17.93
CA TRP A 175 3.08 7.54 18.21
C TRP A 175 1.99 7.07 17.24
N ASN A 176 0.75 7.01 17.73
CA ASN A 176 -0.38 6.72 16.87
C ASN A 176 -0.93 8.03 16.29
N HIS A 177 -1.17 8.06 14.98
CA HIS A 177 -1.82 9.22 14.35
C HIS A 177 -3.19 9.39 14.98
N ARG A 178 -3.63 10.65 15.15
CA ARG A 178 -5.00 10.93 15.61
C ARG A 178 -5.95 10.18 14.68
N SER A 179 -6.60 9.14 15.21
CA SER A 179 -7.38 8.24 14.37
C SER A 179 -8.54 9.03 13.77
N THR A 180 -8.97 8.64 12.58
CA THR A 180 -10.15 9.28 11.96
C THR A 180 -11.40 9.13 12.84
N GLN A 181 -11.46 8.10 13.70
CA GLN A 181 -12.58 7.88 14.62
C GLN A 181 -12.61 8.87 15.78
N ASP A 182 -11.45 9.20 16.35
CA ASP A 182 -11.36 10.08 17.53
C ASP A 182 -11.40 11.56 17.15
N SER A 183 -11.20 11.86 15.86
CA SER A 183 -11.07 13.22 15.35
C SER A 183 -12.38 13.79 14.79
N PHE A 184 -13.40 12.96 14.52
CA PHE A 184 -14.68 13.47 14.04
C PHE A 184 -15.47 14.11 15.19
N ARG A 185 -15.67 15.42 15.08
CA ARG A 185 -16.57 16.20 15.94
C ARG A 185 -18.00 15.66 15.81
N LYS A 186 -18.59 15.28 16.95
CA LYS A 186 -19.97 14.74 17.05
C LYS A 186 -21.02 15.83 17.26
N ASP A 187 -20.58 17.02 17.63
CA ASP A 187 -21.35 18.20 18.00
C ASP A 187 -21.64 19.15 16.82
N LEU A 188 -21.22 18.78 15.59
CA LEU A 188 -21.49 19.58 14.41
C LEU A 188 -22.95 19.42 13.96
N VAL A 189 -23.73 20.50 14.13
CA VAL A 189 -25.15 20.57 13.75
C VAL A 189 -25.33 20.73 12.24
N GLN A 190 -24.42 21.44 11.56
CA GLN A 190 -24.39 21.56 10.11
C GLN A 190 -23.03 21.11 9.57
N VAL A 191 -23.06 20.22 8.58
CA VAL A 191 -21.86 19.71 7.89
C VAL A 191 -22.07 19.91 6.40
N HIS A 192 -21.09 20.49 5.73
CA HIS A 192 -21.12 20.65 4.27
C HIS A 192 -21.34 19.29 3.59
N PRO A 193 -22.22 19.17 2.58
CA PRO A 193 -22.55 17.88 1.95
C PRO A 193 -21.33 17.06 1.49
N THR A 194 -20.35 17.71 0.86
CA THR A 194 -19.09 17.05 0.45
C THR A 194 -18.28 16.53 1.64
N ALA A 195 -18.27 17.25 2.76
CA ALA A 195 -17.57 16.82 3.97
C ALA A 195 -18.27 15.61 4.62
N ALA A 196 -19.61 15.55 4.55
CA ALA A 196 -20.37 14.38 4.98
C ALA A 196 -20.10 13.15 4.10
N SER A 197 -20.04 13.32 2.78
CA SER A 197 -19.65 12.26 1.84
C SER A 197 -18.21 11.78 2.09
N PHE A 198 -17.28 12.70 2.32
CA PHE A 198 -15.90 12.38 2.67
C PHE A 198 -15.81 11.58 3.97
N LYS A 199 -16.51 12.02 5.03
CA LYS A 199 -16.60 11.27 6.30
C LYS A 199 -17.12 9.84 6.09
N GLY A 200 -18.21 9.67 5.36
CA GLY A 200 -18.79 8.35 5.07
C GLY A 200 -17.82 7.42 4.35
N ILE A 201 -16.93 7.97 3.53
CA ILE A 201 -15.92 7.19 2.81
C ILE A 201 -14.74 6.81 3.69
N ILE A 202 -14.25 7.73 4.51
CA ILE A 202 -13.23 7.42 5.52
C ILE A 202 -13.73 6.29 6.43
N GLU A 203 -15.01 6.32 6.83
CA GLU A 203 -15.62 5.26 7.63
C GLU A 203 -15.72 3.92 6.88
N LYS A 204 -16.09 3.93 5.58
CA LYS A 204 -16.11 2.72 4.74
C LYS A 204 -14.71 2.14 4.55
N ALA A 205 -13.72 2.96 4.19
CA ALA A 205 -12.33 2.55 4.03
C ALA A 205 -11.78 1.90 5.31
N ARG A 206 -12.08 2.50 6.47
CA ARG A 206 -11.74 1.93 7.77
C ARG A 206 -12.38 0.57 8.01
N LYS A 207 -13.69 0.43 7.76
CA LYS A 207 -14.39 -0.87 7.90
C LYS A 207 -13.73 -1.96 7.06
N LEU A 208 -13.25 -1.62 5.87
CA LEU A 208 -12.53 -2.53 4.99
C LEU A 208 -11.14 -2.88 5.53
N ALA A 209 -10.36 -1.89 5.99
CA ALA A 209 -9.07 -2.12 6.62
C ALA A 209 -9.17 -3.05 7.86
N VAL A 210 -10.17 -2.83 8.72
CA VAL A 210 -10.43 -3.67 9.90
C VAL A 210 -10.77 -5.11 9.51
N ARG A 211 -11.57 -5.32 8.46
CA ARG A 211 -11.91 -6.67 7.98
C ARG A 211 -10.67 -7.39 7.44
N SER A 212 -9.79 -6.69 6.73
CA SER A 212 -8.52 -7.24 6.25
C SER A 212 -7.55 -7.56 7.38
N GLY A 213 -7.54 -6.76 8.45
CA GLY A 213 -6.75 -7.05 9.65
C GLY A 213 -7.25 -8.27 10.46
N LYS A 214 -8.53 -8.63 10.33
CA LYS A 214 -9.17 -9.75 11.06
C LYS A 214 -9.19 -11.09 10.30
N ASN A 215 -9.40 -11.09 8.98
CA ASN A 215 -9.52 -12.32 8.19
C ASN A 215 -8.19 -12.71 7.52
N ARG A 216 -7.46 -13.66 8.12
CA ARG A 216 -6.44 -14.48 7.44
C ARG A 216 -7.10 -15.81 7.02
N ILE A 217 -7.79 -15.87 5.88
CA ILE A 217 -8.23 -17.14 5.29
C ILE A 217 -7.98 -17.09 3.78
N PRO A 218 -7.31 -18.08 3.16
CA PRO A 218 -7.10 -18.10 1.72
C PRO A 218 -8.39 -18.53 1.02
N LEU A 219 -8.93 -17.65 0.18
CA LEU A 219 -9.86 -18.06 -0.87
C LEU A 219 -9.06 -18.30 -2.14
N GLN A 220 -9.28 -19.44 -2.79
CA GLN A 220 -8.70 -19.73 -4.10
C GLN A 220 -9.23 -18.74 -5.13
N ILE A 221 -8.31 -18.15 -5.91
CA ILE A 221 -8.58 -17.11 -6.90
C ILE A 221 -8.30 -17.68 -8.29
N SER A 222 -9.33 -17.82 -9.12
CA SER A 222 -9.18 -17.63 -10.55
C SER A 222 -9.02 -16.12 -10.82
N LYS A 223 -7.96 -15.76 -11.55
CA LYS A 223 -7.61 -14.38 -11.86
C LYS A 223 -8.72 -13.76 -12.70
N TRP A 224 -9.47 -12.82 -12.12
CA TRP A 224 -10.35 -11.88 -12.80
C TRP A 224 -11.31 -12.51 -13.81
N VAL A 225 -12.48 -12.94 -13.33
CA VAL A 225 -13.68 -13.01 -14.17
C VAL A 225 -14.57 -11.84 -13.77
N ILE A 226 -14.87 -11.00 -14.75
CA ILE A 226 -15.79 -9.86 -14.68
C ILE A 226 -17.19 -10.35 -14.32
#